data_AF-A0A124FYQ4-F1
#
_entry.id   AF-A0A124FYQ4-F1
#
_cell.length_a   1.000
_cell.length_b   1.000
_cell.length_c   1.000
_cell.angle_alpha   90.00
_cell.angle_beta   90.00
_cell.angle_gamma   90.00
#
_symmetry.space_group_name_H-M   'P 1'
#
loop_
_entity.id
_entity.type
_entity.pdbx_description
1 polymer ?
#
loop_
_entity_poly.entity_id
_entity_poly.type
_entity_poly.pdbx_seq_one_letter_code
_entity_poly.pdbx_strand_id
1 'polypeptide(L)'
;MIGVVPAADIDRYAGIPVAWENRKLKRTTDYLKNAQSVIVLGFAVWDDICNLAARKNNRWLYPGEMLLSVRQRDLALALHQEGLRVYTGYPFISHKYLAVLGGLGAMGKSSLIITRQYGPQVRFRCLITDSILEYDQPFTE
;
A
#
# COMPACT_ATOMS: atom_id res chain seq x y z
N MET A 1 -10.22 2.19 4.01
CA MET A 1 -9.36 2.76 5.07
C MET A 1 -8.21 3.46 4.40
N ILE A 2 -7.76 4.57 4.96
CA ILE A 2 -6.65 5.37 4.44
C ILE A 2 -5.73 5.66 5.61
N GLY A 3 -4.43 5.73 5.36
CA GLY A 3 -3.45 6.24 6.30
C GLY A 3 -2.35 6.99 5.58
N VAL A 4 -1.71 7.91 6.26
CA VAL A 4 -0.66 8.77 5.72
C VAL A 4 0.59 8.61 6.56
N VAL A 5 1.69 8.23 5.89
CA VAL A 5 2.96 7.87 6.55
C VAL A 5 4.08 8.75 6.01
N PRO A 6 5.00 9.25 6.85
CA PRO A 6 6.21 9.90 6.38
C PRO A 6 7.03 8.98 5.47
N ALA A 7 7.49 9.48 4.33
CA ALA A 7 8.32 8.71 3.40
C ALA A 7 9.60 8.18 4.08
N ALA A 8 10.19 8.98 4.96
CA ALA A 8 11.38 8.61 5.73
C ALA A 8 11.18 7.39 6.64
N ASP A 9 9.95 7.14 7.12
CA ASP A 9 9.68 6.05 8.06
C ASP A 9 9.59 4.71 7.34
N ILE A 10 8.94 4.68 6.18
CA ILE A 10 8.88 3.46 5.36
C ILE A 10 10.22 3.16 4.67
N ASP A 11 11.01 4.19 4.35
CA ASP A 11 12.33 4.03 3.73
C ASP A 11 13.33 3.28 4.64
N ARG A 12 13.11 3.24 5.96
CA ARG A 12 13.91 2.45 6.92
C ARG A 12 13.88 0.96 6.62
N TYR A 13 12.87 0.49 5.91
CA TYR A 13 12.69 -0.92 5.51
C TYR A 13 13.28 -1.23 4.12
N ALA A 14 13.87 -0.25 3.44
CA ALA A 14 14.53 -0.49 2.15
C ALA A 14 15.69 -1.49 2.31
N GLY A 15 15.94 -2.29 1.27
CA GLY A 15 16.99 -3.29 1.24
C GLY A 15 16.60 -4.67 1.79
N ILE A 16 15.47 -4.80 2.48
CA ILE A 16 14.95 -6.10 2.93
C ILE A 16 14.65 -6.97 1.70
N PRO A 17 15.15 -8.21 1.63
CA PRO A 17 14.90 -9.12 0.51
C PRO A 17 13.46 -9.61 0.49
N VAL A 18 12.86 -9.66 -0.70
CA VAL A 18 11.56 -10.26 -0.96
C VAL A 18 11.80 -11.67 -1.52
N ALA A 19 11.54 -12.67 -0.68
CA ALA A 19 11.98 -14.06 -0.89
C ALA A 19 11.55 -14.67 -2.24
N TRP A 20 10.38 -14.29 -2.77
CA TRP A 20 9.81 -14.89 -3.98
C TRP A 20 10.08 -14.09 -5.28
N GLU A 21 10.66 -12.89 -5.19
CA GLU A 21 10.84 -11.99 -6.34
C GLU A 21 12.31 -11.72 -6.71
N ASN A 22 13.27 -12.33 -5.99
CA ASN A 22 14.71 -12.09 -6.11
C ASN A 22 15.04 -10.58 -6.22
N ARG A 23 14.35 -9.78 -5.40
CA ARG A 23 14.39 -8.31 -5.36
C ARG A 23 14.40 -7.84 -3.92
N LYS A 24 14.80 -6.58 -3.71
CA LYS A 24 14.80 -5.93 -2.40
C LYS A 24 13.76 -4.82 -2.36
N LEU A 25 13.24 -4.53 -1.16
CA LEU A 25 12.42 -3.34 -0.95
C LEU A 25 13.20 -2.09 -1.35
N LYS A 26 12.53 -1.17 -2.02
CA LYS A 26 13.07 0.08 -2.54
C LYS A 26 12.69 1.25 -1.64
N ARG A 27 13.39 2.37 -1.81
CA ARG A 27 13.03 3.63 -1.18
C ARG A 27 11.94 4.33 -1.98
N THR A 28 11.15 5.16 -1.32
CA THR A 28 10.21 6.09 -1.95
C THR A 28 10.92 7.02 -2.93
N THR A 29 12.15 7.43 -2.61
CA THR A 29 13.01 8.27 -3.46
C THR A 29 13.47 7.59 -4.76
N ASP A 30 13.43 6.26 -4.84
CA ASP A 30 13.67 5.52 -6.09
C ASP A 30 12.51 5.69 -7.10
N TYR A 31 11.35 6.16 -6.65
CA TYR A 31 10.15 6.38 -7.45
C TYR A 31 9.84 7.87 -7.64
N LEU A 32 10.03 8.67 -6.59
CA LEU A 32 9.81 10.11 -6.59
C LEU A 32 10.91 10.80 -5.79
N LYS A 33 11.82 11.49 -6.47
CA LYS A 33 13.07 12.03 -5.90
C LYS A 33 12.87 12.85 -4.60
N ASN A 34 11.77 13.61 -4.51
CA ASN A 34 11.46 14.46 -3.37
C ASN A 34 10.29 13.91 -2.53
N ALA A 35 10.12 12.58 -2.46
CA ALA A 35 9.04 11.96 -1.71
C ALA A 35 9.04 12.42 -0.23
N GLN A 36 7.89 12.92 0.22
CA GLN A 36 7.66 13.39 1.59
C GLN A 36 6.65 12.51 2.32
N SER A 37 5.58 12.11 1.63
CA SER A 37 4.49 11.33 2.23
C SER A 37 4.14 10.12 1.38
N VAL A 38 3.64 9.08 2.03
CA VAL A 38 3.07 7.89 1.41
C VAL A 38 1.65 7.70 1.93
N ILE A 39 0.68 7.73 1.03
CA ILE A 39 -0.72 7.44 1.34
C ILE A 39 -0.94 5.94 1.15
N VAL A 40 -1.32 5.22 2.21
CA VAL A 40 -1.68 3.81 2.15
C VAL A 40 -3.20 3.65 2.11
N LEU A 41 -3.67 2.78 1.21
CA LEU A 41 -5.08 2.48 1.01
C LEU A 41 -5.34 1.04 1.42
N GLY A 42 -6.24 0.85 2.38
CA GLY A 42 -6.78 -0.46 2.76
C GLY A 42 -8.18 -0.65 2.19
N PHE A 43 -8.35 -1.68 1.37
CA PHE A 43 -9.64 -2.09 0.81
C PHE A 43 -10.10 -3.40 1.44
N ALA A 44 -11.26 -3.38 2.07
CA ALA A 44 -11.85 -4.60 2.63
C ALA A 44 -12.22 -5.56 1.49
N VAL A 45 -11.85 -6.82 1.67
CA VAL A 45 -12.32 -7.90 0.80
C VAL A 45 -13.77 -8.19 1.19
N TRP A 46 -14.68 -7.88 0.28
CA TRP A 46 -16.13 -7.95 0.51
C TRP A 46 -16.81 -9.08 -0.28
N ASP A 47 -16.10 -9.68 -1.23
CA ASP A 47 -16.55 -10.78 -2.07
C ASP A 47 -15.37 -11.73 -2.36
N ASP A 48 -15.64 -13.02 -2.47
CA ASP A 48 -14.64 -14.06 -2.73
C ASP A 48 -13.84 -13.83 -4.03
N ILE A 49 -14.42 -13.13 -5.00
CA ILE A 49 -13.73 -12.74 -6.24
C ILE A 49 -12.47 -11.90 -5.96
N CYS A 50 -12.43 -11.17 -4.84
CA CYS A 50 -11.27 -10.38 -4.45
C CYS A 50 -10.10 -11.26 -3.95
N ASN A 51 -10.39 -12.50 -3.55
CA ASN A 51 -9.39 -13.51 -3.18
C ASN A 51 -9.06 -14.46 -4.33
N LEU A 52 -9.78 -14.40 -5.45
CA LEU A 52 -9.59 -15.31 -6.57
C LEU A 52 -8.19 -15.16 -7.19
N ALA A 53 -7.49 -16.28 -7.31
CA ALA A 53 -6.31 -16.43 -8.14
C ALA A 53 -6.68 -17.30 -9.34
N ALA A 54 -6.99 -16.67 -10.46
CA ALA A 54 -7.35 -17.36 -11.69
C ALA A 54 -6.13 -17.48 -12.60
N ARG A 55 -5.94 -18.62 -13.25
CA ARG A 55 -4.89 -18.79 -14.25
C ARG A 55 -5.51 -18.75 -15.64
N LYS A 56 -5.05 -17.82 -16.47
CA LYS A 56 -5.40 -17.76 -17.90
C LYS A 56 -4.12 -17.90 -18.71
N ASN A 57 -4.02 -18.97 -19.49
CA ASN A 57 -2.80 -19.39 -20.18
C ASN A 57 -1.63 -19.55 -19.16
N ASN A 58 -0.53 -18.83 -19.36
CA ASN A 58 0.65 -18.80 -18.49
C ASN A 58 0.73 -17.54 -17.61
N ARG A 59 -0.40 -16.89 -17.33
CA ARG A 59 -0.47 -15.71 -16.46
C ARG A 59 -1.46 -15.92 -15.33
N TRP A 60 -1.06 -15.52 -14.13
CA TRP A 60 -1.96 -15.38 -13.00
C TRP A 60 -2.72 -14.07 -13.10
N LEU A 61 -4.02 -14.15 -12.85
CA LEU A 61 -4.95 -13.04 -12.78
C LEU A 61 -5.50 -12.97 -11.36
N TYR A 62 -5.43 -11.78 -10.79
CA TYR A 62 -5.94 -11.47 -9.46
C TYR A 62 -6.99 -10.37 -9.62
N PRO A 63 -8.28 -10.70 -9.79
CA PRO A 63 -9.34 -9.70 -9.99
C PRO A 63 -9.39 -8.65 -8.88
N GLY A 64 -9.15 -9.06 -7.62
CA GLY A 64 -9.03 -8.13 -6.49
C GLY A 64 -7.95 -7.04 -6.70
N GLU A 65 -6.80 -7.40 -7.28
CA GLU A 65 -5.72 -6.44 -7.60
C GLU A 65 -6.12 -5.46 -8.71
N MET A 66 -6.97 -5.88 -9.65
CA MET A 66 -7.51 -4.98 -10.68
C MET A 66 -8.49 -3.98 -10.07
N LEU A 67 -9.38 -4.43 -9.18
CA LEU A 67 -10.32 -3.53 -8.50
C LEU A 67 -9.60 -2.50 -7.63
N LEU A 68 -8.56 -2.93 -6.91
CA LEU A 68 -7.69 -2.06 -6.12
C LEU A 68 -6.99 -0.99 -6.96
N SER A 69 -6.48 -1.35 -8.14
CA SER A 69 -5.78 -0.41 -9.01
C SER A 69 -6.71 0.67 -9.56
N VAL A 70 -7.97 0.34 -9.84
CA VAL A 70 -9.00 1.34 -10.20
C VAL A 70 -9.21 2.31 -9.05
N ARG A 71 -9.39 1.84 -7.82
CA ARG A 71 -9.58 2.70 -6.64
C ARG A 71 -8.36 3.59 -6.36
N GLN A 72 -7.15 3.03 -6.48
CA GLN A 72 -5.90 3.78 -6.36
C GLN A 72 -5.81 4.90 -7.42
N ARG A 73 -6.19 4.60 -8.67
CA ARG A 73 -6.20 5.57 -9.77
C ARG A 73 -7.24 6.67 -9.55
N ASP A 74 -8.44 6.32 -9.10
CA ASP A 74 -9.51 7.30 -8.86
C ASP A 74 -9.09 8.30 -7.77
N LEU A 75 -8.47 7.82 -6.68
CA LEU A 75 -7.88 8.70 -5.67
C LEU A 75 -6.76 9.56 -6.25
N ALA A 76 -5.87 8.98 -7.05
CA ALA A 76 -4.78 9.73 -7.65
C ALA A 76 -5.28 10.86 -8.57
N LEU A 77 -6.35 10.62 -9.34
CA LEU A 77 -7.00 11.63 -10.17
C LEU A 77 -7.58 12.76 -9.31
N ALA A 78 -8.29 12.42 -8.23
CA ALA A 78 -8.83 13.41 -7.31
C ALA A 78 -7.72 14.27 -6.68
N LEU A 79 -6.64 13.65 -6.18
CA LEU A 79 -5.49 14.36 -5.63
C LEU A 79 -4.81 15.25 -6.67
N HIS A 80 -4.75 14.81 -7.94
CA HIS A 80 -4.19 15.61 -9.01
C HIS A 80 -5.05 16.83 -9.35
N GLN A 81 -6.38 16.72 -9.27
CA GLN A 81 -7.30 17.85 -9.44
C GLN A 81 -7.12 18.90 -8.34
N GLU A 82 -6.76 18.46 -7.12
CA GLU A 82 -6.38 19.34 -6.01
C GLU A 82 -4.93 19.87 -6.11
N GLY A 83 -4.23 19.58 -7.20
CA GLY A 83 -2.86 20.06 -7.46
C GLY A 83 -1.74 19.23 -6.83
N LEU A 84 -2.04 18.09 -6.21
CA LEU A 84 -1.01 17.22 -5.64
C LEU A 84 -0.37 16.34 -6.73
N ARG A 85 0.96 16.23 -6.66
CA ARG A 85 1.71 15.28 -7.47
C ARG A 85 1.81 13.95 -6.73
N VAL A 86 1.34 12.88 -7.38
CA VAL A 86 1.38 11.53 -6.83
C VAL A 86 1.98 10.54 -7.82
N TYR A 87 2.78 9.60 -7.32
CA TYR A 87 3.23 8.42 -8.04
C TYR A 87 2.26 7.27 -7.77
N THR A 88 1.72 6.69 -8.84
CA THR A 88 0.62 5.70 -8.80
C THR A 88 1.03 4.30 -9.26
N GLY A 89 2.34 4.02 -9.31
CA GLY A 89 2.84 2.72 -9.74
C GLY A 89 2.56 1.60 -8.73
N TYR A 90 3.21 0.45 -8.95
CA TYR A 90 3.30 -0.64 -7.97
C TYR A 90 4.72 -0.63 -7.37
N PRO A 91 5.01 0.28 -6.42
CA PRO A 91 6.34 0.36 -5.85
C PRO A 91 6.64 -0.90 -5.04
N PHE A 92 7.90 -1.33 -5.07
CA PHE A 92 8.45 -2.41 -4.25
C PHE A 92 8.70 -1.89 -2.84
N ILE A 93 7.63 -1.43 -2.19
CA ILE A 93 7.61 -0.95 -0.83
C ILE A 93 6.68 -1.85 -0.02
N SER A 94 6.97 -2.06 1.26
CA SER A 94 6.15 -2.93 2.10
C SER A 94 4.82 -2.26 2.44
N HIS A 95 3.76 -2.65 1.73
CA HIS A 95 2.39 -2.24 2.06
C HIS A 95 1.96 -2.67 3.47
N LYS A 96 2.51 -3.77 3.99
CA LYS A 96 2.24 -4.24 5.36
C LYS A 96 2.80 -3.28 6.40
N TYR A 97 4.06 -2.85 6.25
CA TYR A 97 4.65 -1.88 7.17
C TYR A 97 3.96 -0.52 7.04
N LEU A 98 3.60 -0.10 5.82
CA LEU A 98 2.79 1.11 5.63
C LEU A 98 1.46 1.05 6.38
N ALA A 99 0.75 -0.09 6.33
CA ALA A 99 -0.51 -0.25 7.04
C ALA A 99 -0.34 -0.15 8.57
N VAL A 100 0.76 -0.67 9.12
CA VAL A 100 1.06 -0.53 10.56
C VAL A 100 1.40 0.92 10.90
N LEU A 101 2.32 1.53 10.14
CA LEU A 101 2.77 2.90 10.37
C LEU A 101 1.65 3.93 10.20
N GLY A 102 0.72 3.68 9.27
CA GLY A 102 -0.42 4.55 9.02
C GLY A 102 -1.64 4.25 9.90
N GLY A 103 -1.53 3.38 10.90
CA GLY A 103 -2.63 3.15 11.83
C GLY A 103 -3.77 2.25 11.32
N LEU A 104 -3.58 1.50 10.23
CA LEU A 104 -4.66 0.69 9.62
C LEU A 104 -4.86 -0.65 10.36
N GLY A 105 -3.83 -1.15 11.06
CA GLY A 105 -3.91 -2.40 11.81
C GLY A 105 -2.55 -2.87 12.34
N ALA A 106 -2.57 -3.92 13.16
CA ALA A 106 -1.37 -4.52 13.75
C ALA A 106 -0.85 -5.69 12.91
N MET A 107 0.45 -5.95 12.96
CA MET A 107 1.02 -7.17 12.36
C MET A 107 0.76 -8.37 13.27
N GLY A 108 -0.06 -9.31 12.81
CA GLY A 108 -0.34 -10.54 13.54
C GLY A 108 0.82 -11.55 13.43
N LYS A 109 0.81 -12.58 14.30
CA LYS A 109 1.77 -13.69 14.26
C LYS A 109 1.79 -14.46 12.92
N SER A 110 0.70 -14.40 12.17
CA SER A 110 0.59 -14.92 10.80
C SER A 110 1.27 -14.05 9.74
N SER A 111 1.92 -12.95 10.14
CA SER A 111 2.46 -11.91 9.26
C SER A 111 1.40 -11.22 8.38
N LEU A 112 0.11 -11.36 8.71
CA LEU A 112 -0.98 -10.60 8.11
C LEU A 112 -1.25 -9.34 8.94
N ILE A 113 -1.73 -8.28 8.28
CA ILE A 113 -2.21 -7.09 8.99
C ILE A 113 -3.62 -7.36 9.48
N ILE A 114 -3.82 -7.28 10.79
CA ILE A 114 -5.10 -7.46 11.46
C ILE A 114 -5.69 -6.08 11.73
N THR A 115 -6.76 -5.76 11.05
CA THR A 115 -7.50 -4.50 11.21
C THR A 115 -8.66 -4.70 12.17
N ARG A 116 -9.00 -3.68 12.96
CA ARG A 116 -10.06 -3.79 13.99
C ARG A 116 -11.43 -4.17 13.40
N GLN A 117 -11.76 -3.64 12.24
CA GLN A 117 -13.09 -3.83 11.63
C GLN A 117 -13.17 -5.06 10.72
N TYR A 118 -12.10 -5.37 9.96
CA TYR A 118 -12.15 -6.37 8.89
C TYR A 118 -11.20 -7.55 9.14
N GLY A 119 -10.54 -7.59 10.29
CA GLY A 119 -9.50 -8.58 10.57
C GLY A 119 -8.43 -8.58 9.49
N PRO A 120 -7.97 -9.76 9.01
CA PRO A 120 -6.96 -9.86 7.95
C PRO A 120 -7.49 -9.64 6.53
N GLN A 121 -8.80 -9.45 6.35
CA GLN A 121 -9.46 -9.43 5.03
C GLN A 121 -9.35 -8.06 4.36
N VAL A 122 -8.13 -7.56 4.25
CA VAL A 122 -7.84 -6.23 3.69
C VAL A 122 -6.69 -6.35 2.70
N ARG A 123 -6.82 -5.67 1.57
CA ARG A 123 -5.75 -5.51 0.59
C ARG A 123 -5.23 -4.09 0.61
N PHE A 124 -3.94 -3.95 0.33
CA PHE A 124 -3.24 -2.68 0.48
C PHE A 124 -2.61 -2.22 -0.83
N ARG A 125 -2.71 -0.92 -1.09
CA ARG A 125 -1.99 -0.18 -2.14
C ARG A 125 -1.43 1.10 -1.55
N CYS A 126 -0.54 1.78 -2.27
CA CYS A 126 -0.06 3.08 -1.84
C CYS A 126 0.15 4.08 -2.98
N LEU A 127 0.19 5.36 -2.63
CA LEU A 127 0.58 6.48 -3.47
C LEU A 127 1.73 7.21 -2.81
N ILE A 128 2.74 7.63 -3.57
CA ILE A 128 3.88 8.40 -3.04
C ILE A 128 3.73 9.84 -3.52
N THR A 129 3.92 10.82 -2.64
CA THR A 129 3.83 12.24 -2.97
C THR A 129 5.01 13.02 -2.43
N ASP A 130 5.35 14.12 -3.09
CA ASP A 130 6.34 15.10 -2.66
C ASP A 130 5.73 16.18 -1.75
N SER A 131 4.42 16.12 -1.50
CA SER A 131 3.72 17.00 -0.57
C SER A 131 3.82 16.46 0.86
N ILE A 132 4.01 17.36 1.83
CA ILE A 132 3.90 17.05 3.26
C ILE A 132 2.41 17.04 3.61
N LEU A 133 1.95 15.92 4.15
CA LEU A 133 0.57 15.73 4.59
C LEU A 133 0.53 15.58 6.12
N GLU A 134 -0.67 15.65 6.69
CA GLU A 134 -0.87 15.28 8.09
C GLU A 134 -0.68 13.77 8.25
N TYR A 135 0.23 13.38 9.14
CA TYR A 135 0.62 11.98 9.32
C TYR A 135 -0.22 11.30 10.39
N ASP A 136 -0.68 10.10 10.09
CA ASP A 136 -1.35 9.24 11.06
C ASP A 136 -0.36 8.62 12.02
N GLN A 137 -0.84 8.29 13.22
CA GLN A 137 -0.04 7.59 14.20
C GLN A 137 -0.03 6.08 13.89
N PRO A 138 1.10 5.40 14.15
CA PRO A 138 1.16 3.95 14.05
C PRO A 138 0.09 3.28 14.91
N PHE A 139 -0.40 2.13 14.45
CA PHE A 139 -1.43 1.40 15.17
C PHE A 139 -0.88 0.94 16.54
N THR A 140 -1.51 1.38 17.63
CA THR A 140 -1.29 0.88 18.98
C THR A 140 -2.43 -0.05 19.37
N GLU A 141 -2.10 -1.20 19.99
CA GLU A 141 -3.06 -2.26 20.38
C GLU A 141 -4.27 -1.75 21.18
#